data_AF-A0A0K0MGF6-F1
#
_entry.id   AF-A0A0K0MGF6-F1
#
_cell.length_a   1.000
_cell.length_b   1.000
_cell.length_c   1.000
_cell.angle_alpha   90.00
_cell.angle_beta   90.00
_cell.angle_gamma   90.00
#
_symmetry.space_group_name_H-M   'P 1'
#
loop_
_entity.id
_entity.type
_entity.pdbx_description
1 polymer ?
#
loop_
_entity_poly.entity_id
_entity_poly.type
_entity_poly.pdbx_seq_one_letter_code
_entity_poly.pdbx_strand_id
1 'polypeptide(L)'
;MFCWPNLKFPNLGRLISLQTLPCFTVSNEQGYEIRQLRDLNKLQGRLRIKGLQNVKSKEEALEANLAAKERLTELSFEWDDDTRCSSEVEAEVLEGLCPPAGLQKLDIFGYRGSRYPD
;
A
#
# COMPACT_ATOMS: atom_id res chain seq x y z
N MET A 1 -15.88 4.13 7.03
CA MET A 1 -15.96 4.03 5.55
C MET A 1 -15.67 2.60 5.13
N PHE A 2 -16.63 1.97 4.48
CA PHE A 2 -16.57 0.56 4.09
C PHE A 2 -15.53 0.38 2.96
N CYS A 3 -14.48 -0.41 3.18
CA CYS A 3 -13.82 -1.07 2.03
C CYS A 3 -14.90 -1.98 1.45
N TRP A 4 -15.30 -1.73 0.21
CA TRP A 4 -16.23 -2.62 -0.47
C TRP A 4 -15.67 -4.04 -0.42
N PRO A 5 -16.48 -5.04 -0.04
CA PRO A 5 -16.01 -6.41 0.02
C PRO A 5 -15.70 -6.85 -1.41
N ASN A 6 -14.42 -7.10 -1.68
CA ASN A 6 -13.95 -7.95 -2.78
C ASN A 6 -13.99 -7.37 -4.21
N LEU A 7 -13.50 -6.15 -4.45
CA LEU A 7 -12.97 -5.84 -5.79
C LEU A 7 -11.64 -6.59 -5.99
N LYS A 8 -11.71 -7.87 -6.36
CA LYS A 8 -10.57 -8.67 -6.82
C LYS A 8 -10.34 -8.43 -8.31
N PHE A 9 -9.53 -7.42 -8.63
CA PHE A 9 -9.17 -7.05 -10.01
C PHE A 9 -7.66 -7.25 -10.20
N PRO A 10 -7.23 -8.38 -10.79
CA PRO A 10 -5.82 -8.61 -11.03
C PRO A 10 -5.31 -7.64 -12.10
N ASN A 11 -4.02 -7.33 -12.03
CA ASN A 11 -3.32 -6.45 -12.97
C ASN A 11 -3.86 -5.02 -13.01
N LEU A 12 -4.30 -4.51 -11.85
CA LEU A 12 -4.85 -3.16 -11.70
C LEU A 12 -3.87 -2.07 -12.17
N GLY A 13 -2.55 -2.34 -12.14
CA GLY A 13 -1.51 -1.44 -12.63
C GLY A 13 -1.62 -1.07 -14.11
N ARG A 14 -2.41 -1.80 -14.90
CA ARG A 14 -2.70 -1.44 -16.30
C ARG A 14 -3.66 -0.25 -16.43
N LEU A 15 -4.39 0.10 -15.38
CA LEU A 15 -5.36 1.19 -15.35
C LEU A 15 -4.69 2.54 -15.05
N ILE A 16 -3.68 2.93 -15.82
CA ILE A 16 -2.86 4.13 -15.57
C ILE A 16 -3.63 5.46 -15.53
N SER A 17 -4.87 5.48 -16.04
CA SER A 17 -5.77 6.64 -15.97
C SER A 17 -6.76 6.58 -14.81
N LEU A 18 -6.65 5.59 -13.93
CA LEU A 18 -7.49 5.44 -12.75
C LEU A 18 -7.26 6.61 -11.79
N GLN A 19 -8.34 7.27 -11.40
CA GLN A 19 -8.28 8.43 -10.52
C GLN A 19 -8.65 8.11 -9.08
N THR A 20 -9.50 7.11 -8.85
CA THR A 20 -9.95 6.78 -7.48
C THR A 20 -9.83 5.28 -7.27
N LEU A 21 -9.21 4.91 -6.15
CA LEU A 21 -9.05 3.52 -5.73
C LEU A 21 -9.21 3.48 -4.20
N PRO A 22 -10.41 3.20 -3.69
CA PRO A 22 -10.67 3.29 -2.26
C PRO A 22 -9.93 2.22 -1.44
N CYS A 23 -9.64 1.07 -2.04
CA CYS A 23 -9.07 -0.09 -1.36
C CYS A 23 -8.23 -0.91 -2.35
N PHE A 24 -7.03 -1.31 -1.96
CA PHE A 24 -6.15 -2.21 -2.69
C PHE A 24 -5.65 -3.29 -1.73
N THR A 25 -5.82 -4.57 -2.09
CA THR A 25 -5.38 -5.70 -1.25
C THR A 25 -4.17 -6.35 -1.89
N VAL A 26 -3.04 -6.30 -1.20
CA VAL A 26 -1.82 -7.01 -1.57
C VAL A 26 -1.98 -8.49 -1.24
N SER A 27 -1.58 -9.35 -2.17
CA SER A 27 -1.47 -10.79 -1.92
C SER A 27 -0.33 -11.40 -2.75
N ASN A 28 0.02 -12.64 -2.45
CA ASN A 28 1.00 -13.41 -3.23
C ASN A 28 0.44 -13.95 -4.56
N GLU A 29 -0.83 -13.67 -4.88
CA GLU A 29 -1.43 -14.01 -6.17
C GLU A 29 -0.90 -13.08 -7.28
N GLN A 30 -0.60 -13.63 -8.46
CA GLN A 30 -0.12 -12.84 -9.60
C GLN A 30 -1.15 -11.76 -9.98
N GLY A 31 -0.68 -10.53 -10.15
CA GLY A 31 -1.54 -9.39 -10.49
C GLY A 31 -2.13 -8.66 -9.27
N TYR A 32 -1.78 -9.06 -8.05
CA TYR A 32 -2.17 -8.40 -6.79
C TYR A 32 -0.96 -7.93 -5.98
N GLU A 33 0.24 -8.01 -6.54
CA GLU A 33 1.45 -7.58 -5.86
C GLU A 33 1.46 -6.05 -5.71
N ILE A 34 2.20 -5.51 -4.74
CA ILE A 34 2.16 -4.08 -4.45
C ILE A 34 2.62 -3.21 -5.65
N ARG A 35 3.48 -3.76 -6.52
CA ARG A 35 3.92 -3.14 -7.77
C ARG A 35 2.80 -2.77 -8.74
N GLN A 36 1.60 -3.32 -8.57
CA GLN A 36 0.43 -2.90 -9.35
C GLN A 36 0.05 -1.43 -9.09
N LEU A 37 0.54 -0.81 -8.02
CA LEU A 37 0.34 0.61 -7.76
C LEU A 37 1.36 1.52 -8.47
N ARG A 38 2.44 0.97 -9.06
CA ARG A 38 3.61 1.72 -9.54
C ARG A 38 3.29 2.90 -10.44
N ASP A 39 2.43 2.66 -11.44
CA ASP A 39 2.14 3.61 -12.51
C ASP A 39 0.79 4.35 -12.32
N LEU A 40 0.10 4.11 -11.20
CA LEU A 40 -1.20 4.71 -10.90
C LEU A 40 -1.06 6.12 -10.31
N ASN A 41 -0.30 6.99 -10.98
CA ASN A 41 0.08 8.30 -10.47
C ASN A 41 -1.06 9.33 -10.52
N LYS A 42 -2.16 9.01 -11.22
CA LYS A 42 -3.37 9.85 -11.26
C LYS A 42 -4.33 9.60 -10.09
N LEU A 43 -4.01 8.67 -9.19
CA LEU A 43 -4.82 8.41 -8.01
C LEU A 43 -4.92 9.65 -7.13
N GLN A 44 -6.13 9.92 -6.64
CA GLN A 44 -6.44 11.07 -5.82
C GLN A 44 -7.39 10.71 -4.67
N GLY A 45 -7.39 11.57 -3.65
CA GLY A 45 -8.21 11.39 -2.46
C GLY A 45 -7.66 10.31 -1.54
N ARG A 46 -8.49 9.31 -1.19
CA ARG A 46 -8.15 8.27 -0.22
C ARG A 46 -7.76 6.94 -0.88
N LEU A 47 -6.74 6.30 -0.33
CA LEU A 47 -6.34 4.94 -0.69
C LEU A 47 -6.06 4.14 0.59
N ARG A 48 -6.71 2.98 0.74
CA ARG A 48 -6.36 1.98 1.76
C ARG A 48 -5.60 0.82 1.12
N ILE A 49 -4.46 0.47 1.68
CA ILE A 49 -3.63 -0.67 1.27
C ILE A 49 -3.67 -1.71 2.39
N LYS A 50 -4.21 -2.89 2.07
CA LYS A 50 -4.33 -4.04 2.98
C LYS A 50 -3.36 -5.15 2.57
N GLY A 51 -3.11 -6.07 3.49
CA GLY A 51 -2.34 -7.28 3.19
C GLY A 51 -0.84 -7.01 3.12
N LEU A 52 -0.35 -5.96 3.79
CA LEU A 52 1.04 -5.54 3.73
C LEU A 52 2.02 -6.57 4.33
N GLN A 53 1.54 -7.52 5.13
CA GLN A 53 2.31 -8.69 5.57
C GLN A 53 2.76 -9.61 4.41
N ASN A 54 2.25 -9.41 3.19
CA ASN A 54 2.67 -10.15 2.00
C ASN A 54 3.82 -9.45 1.23
N VAL A 55 4.22 -8.23 1.61
CA VAL A 55 5.37 -7.52 1.02
C VAL A 55 6.62 -7.93 1.79
N LYS A 56 7.69 -8.30 1.07
CA LYS A 56 8.82 -9.03 1.67
C LYS A 56 10.07 -8.21 1.91
N SER A 57 10.14 -7.00 1.39
CA SER A 57 11.30 -6.12 1.58
C SER A 57 10.96 -4.66 1.32
N LYS A 58 11.90 -3.78 1.69
CA LYS A 58 11.87 -2.36 1.36
C LYS A 58 11.79 -2.12 -0.16
N GLU A 59 12.51 -2.91 -0.95
CA GLU A 59 12.56 -2.78 -2.41
C GLU A 59 11.21 -3.08 -3.04
N GLU A 60 10.52 -4.14 -2.60
CA GLU A 60 9.16 -4.44 -3.07
C GLU A 60 8.19 -3.31 -2.72
N ALA A 61 8.30 -2.77 -1.49
CA ALA A 61 7.46 -1.65 -1.05
C ALA A 61 7.69 -0.38 -1.90
N LEU A 62 8.95 -0.10 -2.27
CA LEU A 62 9.31 1.03 -3.14
C LEU A 62 8.67 0.94 -4.54
N GLU A 63 8.40 -0.27 -5.05
CA GLU A 63 7.71 -0.44 -6.33
C GLU A 63 6.28 0.12 -6.31
N ALA A 64 5.67 0.29 -5.14
CA ALA A 64 4.37 0.96 -5.01
C ALA A 64 4.43 2.42 -5.48
N ASN A 65 5.61 3.06 -5.42
CA ASN A 65 5.85 4.45 -5.82
C ASN A 65 4.77 5.42 -5.29
N LEU A 66 4.47 5.36 -3.99
CA LEU A 66 3.42 6.21 -3.40
C LEU A 66 3.79 7.70 -3.42
N ALA A 67 5.08 8.02 -3.33
CA ALA A 67 5.59 9.38 -3.41
C ALA A 67 5.17 10.11 -4.71
N ALA A 68 5.03 9.40 -5.84
CA ALA A 68 4.59 9.99 -7.10
C ALA A 68 3.07 10.26 -7.19
N LYS A 69 2.28 9.85 -6.19
CA LYS A 69 0.81 10.00 -6.16
C LYS A 69 0.43 11.30 -5.45
N GLU A 70 0.86 12.42 -6.01
CA GLU A 70 0.78 13.77 -5.40
C GLU A 70 -0.64 14.22 -5.02
N ARG A 71 -1.68 13.60 -5.61
CA ARG A 71 -3.08 13.96 -5.38
C ARG A 71 -3.75 13.13 -4.28
N LEU A 72 -3.05 12.17 -3.69
CA LEU A 72 -3.54 11.45 -2.51
C LEU A 72 -3.46 12.36 -1.28
N THR A 73 -4.57 12.44 -0.57
CA THR A 73 -4.70 13.23 0.68
C THR A 73 -4.78 12.32 1.91
N GLU A 74 -5.24 11.07 1.75
CA GLU A 74 -5.39 10.11 2.83
C GLU A 74 -4.84 8.73 2.45
N LEU A 75 -4.02 8.16 3.32
CA LEU A 75 -3.52 6.80 3.20
C LEU A 75 -3.85 6.00 4.46
N SER A 76 -4.17 4.72 4.27
CA SER A 76 -4.27 3.76 5.36
C SER A 76 -3.46 2.52 5.00
N PHE A 77 -2.54 2.14 5.88
CA PHE A 77 -1.75 0.91 5.77
C PHE A 77 -2.27 -0.12 6.77
N GLU A 78 -2.55 -1.33 6.31
CA GLU A 78 -3.16 -2.39 7.12
C GLU A 78 -2.41 -3.71 6.94
N TRP A 79 -1.82 -4.18 8.04
CA TRP A 79 -1.29 -5.53 8.22
C TRP A 79 -2.35 -6.38 8.91
N ASP A 80 -2.48 -7.65 8.49
CA ASP A 80 -3.28 -8.64 9.22
C ASP A 80 -2.46 -9.25 10.36
N ASP A 81 -3.14 -9.85 11.33
CA ASP A 81 -2.56 -10.45 12.54
C ASP A 81 -1.70 -11.72 12.31
N ASP A 82 -1.43 -12.06 11.04
CA ASP A 82 -0.74 -13.27 10.61
C ASP A 82 0.79 -13.17 10.83
N THR A 83 1.40 -14.22 11.36
CA THR A 83 2.84 -14.27 11.74
C THR A 83 3.77 -14.54 10.54
N ARG A 84 3.35 -14.18 9.31
CA ARG A 84 4.12 -14.50 8.09
C ARG A 84 5.34 -13.62 7.88
N CYS A 85 5.41 -12.47 8.56
CA CYS A 85 6.46 -11.48 8.38
C CYS A 85 7.13 -11.18 9.73
N SER A 86 8.45 -10.98 9.73
CA SER A 86 9.16 -10.56 10.95
C SER A 86 8.99 -9.07 11.20
N SER A 87 9.20 -8.64 12.45
CA SER A 87 9.16 -7.23 12.84
C SER A 87 10.15 -6.37 12.06
N GLU A 88 11.31 -6.92 11.69
CA GLU A 88 12.33 -6.21 10.91
C GLU A 88 11.84 -5.95 9.49
N VAL A 89 11.22 -6.95 8.85
CA VAL A 89 10.70 -6.80 7.49
C VAL A 89 9.52 -5.85 7.45
N GLU A 90 8.61 -5.89 8.43
CA GLU A 90 7.53 -4.90 8.49
C GLU A 90 8.07 -3.47 8.61
N ALA A 91 9.13 -3.24 9.38
CA ALA A 91 9.78 -1.94 9.48
C ALA A 91 10.41 -1.49 8.15
N GLU A 92 11.11 -2.39 7.46
CA GLU A 92 11.65 -2.13 6.12
C GLU A 92 10.56 -1.81 5.09
N VAL A 93 9.45 -2.55 5.12
CA VAL A 93 8.29 -2.32 4.26
C VAL A 93 7.67 -0.95 4.54
N LEU A 94 7.42 -0.62 5.81
CA LEU A 94 6.84 0.68 6.19
C LEU A 94 7.74 1.84 5.75
N GLU A 95 9.06 1.70 5.88
CA GLU A 95 10.03 2.67 5.39
C GLU A 95 10.00 2.80 3.86
N GLY A 96 9.93 1.67 3.13
CA GLY A 96 9.90 1.66 1.66
C GLY A 96 8.60 2.15 1.04
N LEU A 97 7.47 2.17 1.77
CA LEU A 97 6.19 2.65 1.24
C LEU A 97 6.22 4.14 0.87
N CYS A 98 7.06 4.96 1.55
CA CYS A 98 7.33 6.36 1.22
C CYS A 98 6.08 7.15 0.75
N PRO A 99 5.19 7.57 1.68
CA PRO A 99 4.00 8.34 1.36
C PRO A 99 4.30 9.66 0.61
N PRO A 100 3.34 10.22 -0.16
CA PRO A 100 3.52 11.52 -0.80
C PRO A 100 3.59 12.66 0.21
N ALA A 101 4.42 13.68 -0.07
CA ALA A 101 4.67 14.79 0.86
C ALA A 101 3.42 15.64 1.20
N GLY A 102 2.42 15.67 0.30
CA GLY A 102 1.17 16.42 0.47
C GLY A 102 0.08 15.70 1.26
N LEU A 103 0.39 14.56 1.89
CA LEU A 103 -0.58 13.74 2.61
C LEU A 103 -1.10 14.47 3.86
N GLN A 104 -2.43 14.49 4.02
CA GLN A 104 -3.09 15.14 5.16
C GLN A 104 -3.36 14.16 6.31
N LYS A 105 -3.53 12.88 5.99
CA LYS A 105 -3.80 11.83 6.98
C LYS A 105 -3.12 10.52 6.61
N LEU A 106 -2.43 9.93 7.58
CA LEU A 106 -1.90 8.57 7.52
C LEU A 106 -2.43 7.78 8.70
N ASP A 107 -3.12 6.67 8.43
CA ASP A 107 -3.49 5.70 9.45
C ASP A 107 -2.68 4.41 9.25
N ILE A 108 -2.19 3.82 10.33
CA ILE A 108 -1.42 2.56 10.32
C ILE A 108 -2.13 1.58 11.26
N PHE A 109 -2.46 0.39 10.76
CA PHE A 109 -3.18 -0.65 11.49
C PHE A 109 -2.44 -1.98 11.43
N GLY A 110 -2.40 -2.69 12.56
CA GLY A 110 -1.80 -4.03 12.65
C GLY A 110 -0.28 -4.07 12.52
N TYR A 111 0.39 -2.91 12.40
CA TYR A 111 1.85 -2.83 12.31
C TYR A 111 2.51 -3.30 13.61
N ARG A 112 3.44 -4.25 13.48
CA ARG A 112 4.20 -4.88 14.58
C ARG A 112 5.71 -4.78 14.36
N GLY A 113 6.13 -3.90 13.44
CA GLY A 113 7.54 -3.75 13.13
C GLY A 113 8.36 -3.18 14.28
N SER A 114 9.66 -3.46 14.26
CA SER A 114 10.55 -3.17 15.39
C SER A 114 10.94 -1.70 15.54
N ARG A 115 10.68 -0.87 14.51
CA ARG A 115 11.01 0.57 14.51
C ARG A 115 10.14 1.34 13.53
N TYR A 116 9.81 2.58 13.85
CA TYR A 116 9.19 3.48 12.87
C TYR A 116 10.24 4.04 11.88
N PRO A 117 9.83 4.42 10.66
CA PRO A 117 10.71 5.11 9.70
C PRO A 117 11.18 6.47 10.24
N ASP A 118 12.37 6.89 9.81
CA ASP A 118 12.95 8.21 10.12
C ASP A 118 12.25 9.37 9.38
#